data_AF-A0A9P5YM49-F1
#
_entry.id   AF-A0A9P5YM49-F1
#
_cell.length_a   1.000
_cell.length_b   1.000
_cell.length_c   1.000
_cell.angle_alpha   90.00
_cell.angle_beta   90.00
_cell.angle_gamma   90.00
#
_symmetry.space_group_name_H-M   'P 1'
#
loop_
_entity.id
_entity.type
_entity.pdbx_description
1 polymer ?
#
loop_
_entity_poly.entity_id
_entity_poly.type
_entity_poly.pdbx_seq_one_letter_code
_entity_poly.pdbx_strand_id
1 'polypeptide(L)'
;MPFRHEPTAPKLDDDSTKKQCEEIPRYFDDLEELFDARPSLADLEKKKYAVFYLKARLQAVWKAFPEFSDASKTYYDFRTAILDSRYTFADLNQLVVTRYNLGISTLVDLAHYTRNFRMISSALIRRGLVSDSGAQRTYLQAFQPSFLAQIAFRLQIRHPERAPDAVDSIDDVFDAAEWIIRSNSHSP
;
A
#
# COMPACT_ATOMS: atom_id res chain seq x y z
N MET A 1 12.05 -17.69 -20.31
CA MET A 1 11.53 -18.55 -19.24
C MET A 1 12.55 -19.63 -18.95
N PRO A 2 13.40 -19.39 -17.96
CA PRO A 2 14.34 -20.38 -17.46
C PRO A 2 13.60 -21.57 -16.83
N PHE A 3 14.27 -22.72 -16.76
CA PHE A 3 13.77 -23.87 -15.98
C PHE A 3 13.92 -23.62 -14.47
N ARG A 4 13.07 -24.24 -13.64
CA ARG A 4 13.04 -23.99 -12.18
C ARG A 4 14.41 -24.10 -11.46
N HIS A 5 15.31 -24.93 -11.97
CA HIS A 5 16.60 -25.22 -11.36
C HIS A 5 17.75 -24.39 -11.93
N GLU A 6 17.48 -23.53 -12.92
CA GLU A 6 18.51 -22.68 -13.51
C GLU A 6 18.87 -21.50 -12.58
N PRO A 7 20.12 -21.01 -12.61
CA PRO A 7 20.54 -19.88 -11.79
C PRO A 7 19.75 -18.59 -12.04
N THR A 8 19.25 -18.40 -13.25
CA THR A 8 18.49 -17.23 -13.70
C THR A 8 16.99 -17.34 -13.41
N ALA A 9 16.52 -18.42 -12.79
CA ALA A 9 15.13 -18.58 -12.42
C ALA A 9 14.76 -17.67 -11.23
N PRO A 10 13.64 -16.93 -11.32
CA PRO A 10 13.13 -16.16 -10.20
C PRO A 10 12.86 -17.06 -8.99
N LYS A 11 13.24 -16.62 -7.80
CA LYS A 11 13.08 -17.38 -6.55
C LYS A 11 12.33 -16.57 -5.52
N LEU A 12 11.46 -17.25 -4.79
CA LEU A 12 10.72 -16.67 -3.67
C LEU A 12 10.80 -17.66 -2.50
N ASP A 13 11.41 -17.24 -1.39
CA ASP A 13 11.57 -18.10 -0.23
C ASP A 13 10.32 -18.04 0.66
N ASP A 14 9.92 -19.20 1.20
CA ASP A 14 8.68 -19.36 1.98
C ASP A 14 8.94 -19.26 3.50
N ASP A 15 10.17 -18.92 3.91
CA ASP A 15 10.63 -19.14 5.29
C ASP A 15 10.19 -18.08 6.31
N SER A 16 9.53 -16.98 5.91
CA SER A 16 8.78 -16.13 6.87
C SER A 16 7.83 -15.12 6.20
N THR A 17 6.71 -14.81 6.85
CA THR A 17 5.73 -13.80 6.40
C THR A 17 6.33 -12.39 6.26
N LYS A 18 7.29 -12.03 7.12
CA LYS A 18 7.97 -10.73 7.07
C LYS A 18 8.91 -10.63 5.85
N LYS A 19 9.58 -11.73 5.48
CA LYS A 19 10.36 -11.81 4.22
C LYS A 19 9.46 -11.79 2.98
N GLN A 20 8.29 -12.44 3.03
CA GLN A 20 7.33 -12.41 1.92
C GLN A 20 6.88 -10.96 1.58
N CYS A 21 6.76 -10.09 2.57
CA CYS A 21 6.47 -8.67 2.32
C CYS A 21 7.54 -7.98 1.47
N GLU A 22 8.82 -8.32 1.59
CA GLU A 22 9.91 -7.66 0.86
C GLU A 22 10.31 -8.40 -0.42
N GLU A 23 10.18 -9.73 -0.44
CA GLU A 23 10.61 -10.58 -1.55
C GLU A 23 9.59 -10.68 -2.67
N ILE A 24 8.29 -10.60 -2.39
CA ILE A 24 7.24 -10.68 -3.43
C ILE A 24 7.40 -9.58 -4.50
N PRO A 25 7.63 -8.29 -4.17
CA PRO A 25 7.90 -7.27 -5.18
C PRO A 25 9.10 -7.62 -6.06
N ARG A 26 10.22 -8.00 -5.44
CA ARG A 26 11.46 -8.35 -6.17
C ARG A 26 11.25 -9.53 -7.10
N TYR A 27 10.55 -10.56 -6.63
CA TYR A 27 10.17 -11.71 -7.44
C TYR A 27 9.38 -11.31 -8.69
N PHE A 28 8.45 -10.35 -8.55
CA PHE A 28 7.74 -9.83 -9.71
C PHE A 28 8.60 -8.96 -10.60
N ASP A 29 9.53 -8.18 -10.05
CA ASP A 29 10.48 -7.39 -10.86
C ASP A 29 11.36 -8.31 -11.73
N ASP A 30 11.86 -9.43 -11.17
CA ASP A 30 12.59 -10.46 -11.92
C ASP A 30 11.72 -11.08 -13.04
N LEU A 31 10.42 -11.27 -12.78
CA LEU A 31 9.48 -11.77 -13.79
C LEU A 31 9.23 -10.76 -14.90
N GLU A 32 9.12 -9.47 -14.57
CA GLU A 32 8.94 -8.41 -15.58
C GLU A 32 10.14 -8.37 -16.53
N GLU A 33 11.37 -8.47 -16.03
CA GLU A 33 12.57 -8.53 -16.90
C GLU A 33 12.50 -9.71 -17.89
N LEU A 34 12.01 -10.87 -17.44
CA LEU A 34 11.82 -12.05 -18.29
C LEU A 34 10.67 -11.89 -19.30
N PHE A 35 9.63 -11.13 -18.94
CA PHE A 35 8.49 -10.83 -19.81
C PHE A 35 8.83 -9.77 -20.85
N ASP A 36 9.62 -8.76 -20.49
CA ASP A 36 10.08 -7.69 -21.40
C ASP A 36 10.96 -8.25 -22.52
N ALA A 37 11.77 -9.28 -22.21
CA ALA A 37 12.51 -10.03 -23.23
C ALA A 37 11.60 -10.83 -24.20
N ARG A 38 10.29 -10.91 -23.93
CA ARG A 38 9.29 -11.72 -24.67
C ARG A 38 7.93 -11.02 -24.75
N PRO A 39 7.82 -9.90 -25.49
CA PRO A 39 6.63 -9.05 -25.49
C PRO A 39 5.35 -9.71 -26.03
N SER A 40 5.44 -10.84 -26.73
CA SER A 40 4.30 -11.58 -27.29
C SER A 40 3.57 -12.49 -26.29
N LEU A 41 4.06 -12.63 -25.05
CA LEU A 41 3.43 -13.48 -24.03
C LEU A 41 2.04 -12.95 -23.64
N ALA A 42 1.04 -13.82 -23.73
CA ALA A 42 -0.32 -13.50 -23.30
C ALA A 42 -0.44 -13.46 -21.77
N ASP A 43 -1.42 -12.73 -21.24
CA ASP A 43 -1.65 -12.61 -19.78
C ASP A 43 -1.78 -13.97 -19.08
N LEU A 44 -2.48 -14.92 -19.69
CA LEU A 44 -2.64 -16.28 -19.15
C LEU A 44 -1.28 -16.99 -18.99
N GLU A 45 -0.36 -16.80 -19.95
CA GLU A 45 0.98 -17.40 -19.89
C GLU A 45 1.81 -16.73 -18.82
N LYS A 46 1.78 -15.39 -18.72
CA LYS A 46 2.45 -14.63 -17.66
C LYS A 46 2.01 -15.08 -16.26
N LYS A 47 0.70 -15.23 -16.04
CA LYS A 47 0.14 -15.78 -14.78
C LYS A 47 0.65 -17.19 -14.49
N LYS A 48 0.67 -18.08 -15.50
CA LYS A 48 1.20 -19.46 -15.35
C LYS A 48 2.67 -19.45 -14.96
N TYR A 49 3.50 -18.59 -15.56
CA TYR A 49 4.91 -18.45 -15.20
C TYR A 49 5.09 -17.87 -13.80
N ALA A 50 4.28 -16.89 -13.40
CA ALA A 50 4.32 -16.30 -12.06
C ALA A 50 4.03 -17.31 -10.94
N VAL A 51 3.29 -18.38 -11.21
CA VAL A 51 3.10 -19.49 -10.25
C VAL A 51 4.03 -20.68 -10.51
N PHE A 52 4.75 -20.68 -11.64
CA PHE A 52 5.60 -21.80 -12.04
C PHE A 52 6.88 -21.87 -11.22
N TYR A 53 7.43 -20.76 -10.73
CA TYR A 53 8.68 -20.81 -9.96
C TYR A 53 8.48 -21.04 -8.46
N LEU A 54 7.22 -21.08 -8.00
CA LEU A 54 6.88 -21.18 -6.59
C LEU A 54 6.93 -22.62 -6.07
N LYS A 55 7.14 -22.75 -4.75
CA LYS A 55 6.93 -24.00 -4.00
C LYS A 55 5.44 -24.37 -3.99
N ALA A 56 5.14 -25.66 -3.83
CA ALA A 56 3.78 -26.20 -3.99
C ALA A 56 2.71 -25.49 -3.13
N ARG A 57 3.03 -25.18 -1.87
CA ARG A 57 2.11 -24.48 -0.96
C ARG A 57 1.76 -23.09 -1.48
N LEU A 58 2.77 -22.25 -1.77
CA LEU A 58 2.55 -20.88 -2.24
C LEU A 58 1.90 -20.85 -3.63
N GLN A 59 2.27 -21.80 -4.49
CA GLN A 59 1.61 -22.01 -5.78
C GLN A 59 0.11 -22.26 -5.61
N ALA A 60 -0.30 -23.08 -4.64
CA ALA A 60 -1.72 -23.34 -4.38
C ALA A 60 -2.45 -22.07 -3.88
N VAL A 61 -1.82 -21.29 -3.00
CA VAL A 61 -2.37 -20.02 -2.52
C VAL A 61 -2.57 -19.03 -3.67
N TRP A 62 -1.56 -18.85 -4.52
CA TRP A 62 -1.64 -17.88 -5.62
C TRP A 62 -2.66 -18.31 -6.69
N LYS A 63 -2.79 -19.60 -6.97
CA LYS A 63 -3.82 -20.11 -7.88
C LYS A 63 -5.25 -19.94 -7.36
N ALA A 64 -5.44 -19.77 -6.05
CA ALA A 64 -6.75 -19.55 -5.45
C ALA A 64 -7.25 -18.11 -5.61
N PHE A 65 -6.41 -17.17 -6.06
CA PHE A 65 -6.86 -15.81 -6.37
C PHE A 65 -7.83 -15.81 -7.56
N PRO A 66 -8.96 -15.08 -7.48
CA PRO A 66 -9.90 -14.96 -8.59
C PRO A 66 -9.22 -14.49 -9.89
N GLU A 67 -8.27 -13.57 -9.76
CA GLU A 67 -7.52 -12.99 -10.88
C GLU A 67 -6.64 -14.03 -11.59
N PHE A 68 -6.31 -15.15 -10.96
CA PHE A 68 -5.60 -16.23 -11.64
C PHE A 68 -6.51 -17.00 -12.61
N SER A 69 -7.72 -17.33 -12.15
CA SER A 69 -8.64 -18.24 -12.87
C SER A 69 -9.57 -17.50 -13.84
N ASP A 70 -9.88 -16.24 -13.56
CA ASP A 70 -10.71 -15.41 -14.43
C ASP A 70 -9.93 -14.98 -15.69
N ALA A 71 -10.42 -15.41 -16.84
CA ALA A 71 -9.84 -15.13 -18.15
C ALA A 71 -10.00 -13.66 -18.56
N SER A 72 -10.93 -12.91 -17.96
CA SER A 72 -11.11 -11.48 -18.22
C SER A 72 -10.10 -10.61 -17.47
N LYS A 73 -9.43 -11.16 -16.45
CA LYS A 73 -8.41 -10.46 -15.66
C LYS A 73 -7.07 -10.51 -16.37
N THR A 74 -6.31 -9.43 -16.29
CA THR A 74 -4.95 -9.37 -16.82
C THR A 74 -3.94 -9.97 -15.83
N TYR A 75 -2.70 -10.17 -16.28
CA TYR A 75 -1.59 -10.48 -15.38
C TYR A 75 -1.32 -9.33 -14.40
N TYR A 76 -1.54 -8.07 -14.82
CA TYR A 76 -1.41 -6.91 -13.96
C TYR A 76 -2.41 -6.94 -12.78
N ASP A 77 -3.67 -7.30 -13.04
CA ASP A 77 -4.68 -7.46 -11.98
C ASP A 77 -4.25 -8.53 -10.98
N PHE A 78 -3.76 -9.67 -11.47
CA PHE A 78 -3.26 -10.76 -10.65
C PHE A 78 -2.05 -10.38 -9.80
N ARG A 79 -1.04 -9.73 -10.41
CA ARG A 79 0.13 -9.20 -9.69
C ARG A 79 -0.30 -8.22 -8.59
N THR A 80 -1.23 -7.32 -8.91
CA THR A 80 -1.73 -6.31 -7.97
C THR A 80 -2.44 -6.94 -6.79
N ALA A 81 -3.32 -7.92 -7.02
CA ALA A 81 -4.03 -8.64 -5.96
C ALA A 81 -3.07 -9.35 -5.00
N ILE A 82 -2.00 -9.96 -5.51
CA ILE A 82 -0.96 -10.58 -4.68
C ILE A 82 -0.18 -9.54 -3.89
N LEU A 83 0.27 -8.46 -4.54
CA LEU A 83 1.00 -7.39 -3.86
C LEU A 83 0.17 -6.76 -2.73
N ASP A 84 -1.14 -6.61 -2.94
CA ASP A 84 -2.08 -6.07 -1.96
C ASP A 84 -2.38 -7.04 -0.81
N SER A 85 -2.29 -8.36 -1.07
CA SER A 85 -2.54 -9.38 -0.05
C SER A 85 -1.53 -9.38 1.11
N ARG A 86 -0.36 -8.77 0.89
CA ARG A 86 0.71 -8.62 1.89
C ARG A 86 0.34 -7.67 3.02
N TYR A 87 -0.56 -6.73 2.74
CA TYR A 87 -1.00 -5.75 3.72
C TYR A 87 -2.20 -6.26 4.51
N THR A 88 -2.16 -6.05 5.81
CA THR A 88 -3.22 -6.42 6.74
C THR A 88 -3.77 -5.19 7.46
N PHE A 89 -4.95 -5.33 8.06
CA PHE A 89 -5.50 -4.31 8.95
C PHE A 89 -4.59 -4.07 10.17
N ALA A 90 -3.86 -5.11 10.62
CA ALA A 90 -2.88 -4.99 11.69
C ALA A 90 -1.71 -4.08 11.29
N ASP A 91 -1.21 -4.19 10.05
CA ASP A 91 -0.15 -3.30 9.55
C ASP A 91 -0.59 -1.83 9.52
N LEU A 92 -1.83 -1.58 9.10
CA LEU A 92 -2.40 -0.23 9.09
C LEU A 92 -2.50 0.34 10.51
N ASN A 93 -3.06 -0.43 11.45
CA ASN A 93 -3.18 0.00 12.85
C ASN A 93 -1.82 0.20 13.51
N GLN A 94 -0.88 -0.69 13.26
CA GLN A 94 0.47 -0.57 13.78
C GLN A 94 1.13 0.71 13.28
N LEU A 95 1.00 1.03 11.97
CA LEU A 95 1.50 2.28 11.42
C LEU A 95 0.92 3.50 12.14
N VAL A 96 -0.39 3.52 12.36
CA VAL A 96 -1.10 4.61 13.05
C VAL A 96 -0.64 4.76 14.50
N VAL A 97 -0.62 3.67 15.27
CA VAL A 97 -0.23 3.68 16.68
C VAL A 97 1.24 4.07 16.84
N THR A 98 2.14 3.49 16.04
CA THR A 98 3.56 3.86 16.04
C THR A 98 3.72 5.35 15.77
N ARG A 99 2.98 5.89 14.80
CA ARG A 99 3.09 7.30 14.45
C ARG A 99 2.51 8.23 15.50
N TYR A 100 1.38 7.87 16.09
CA TYR A 100 0.78 8.59 17.22
C TYR A 100 1.78 8.73 18.39
N ASN A 101 2.45 7.62 18.74
CA ASN A 101 3.42 7.59 19.83
C ASN A 101 4.69 8.39 19.55
N LEU A 102 5.18 8.39 18.29
CA LEU A 102 6.35 9.19 17.90
C LEU A 102 6.02 10.68 17.73
N GLY A 103 4.77 11.01 17.41
CA GLY A 103 4.34 12.36 17.04
C GLY A 103 4.71 12.72 15.60
N ILE A 104 4.09 13.78 15.06
CA ILE A 104 4.38 14.33 13.73
C ILE A 104 4.79 15.78 13.86
N SER A 105 6.09 16.06 13.74
CA SER A 105 6.65 17.40 13.94
C SER A 105 7.42 17.94 12.73
N THR A 106 7.85 17.08 11.79
CA THR A 106 8.60 17.52 10.60
C THR A 106 7.90 17.15 9.29
N LEU A 107 8.31 17.77 8.18
CA LEU A 107 7.77 17.46 6.85
C LEU A 107 8.14 16.05 6.39
N VAL A 108 9.35 15.59 6.73
CA VAL A 108 9.83 14.23 6.41
C VAL A 108 8.92 13.20 7.07
N ASP A 109 8.64 13.43 8.33
CA ASP A 109 7.74 12.69 9.19
C ASP A 109 6.32 12.57 8.63
N LEU A 110 5.73 13.71 8.24
CA LEU A 110 4.40 13.79 7.63
C LEU A 110 4.37 13.05 6.29
N ALA A 111 5.36 13.29 5.43
CA ALA A 111 5.47 12.65 4.11
C ALA A 111 5.62 11.13 4.23
N HIS A 112 6.49 10.67 5.14
CA HIS A 112 6.72 9.25 5.38
C HIS A 112 5.45 8.55 5.88
N TYR A 113 4.76 9.14 6.87
CA TYR A 113 3.49 8.60 7.35
C TYR A 113 2.45 8.53 6.24
N THR A 114 2.25 9.62 5.50
CA THR A 114 1.21 9.73 4.46
C THR A 114 1.44 8.74 3.32
N ARG A 115 2.69 8.61 2.86
CA ARG A 115 3.04 7.64 1.81
C ARG A 115 2.75 6.21 2.24
N ASN A 116 3.20 5.82 3.43
CA ASN A 116 2.99 4.46 3.93
C ASN A 116 1.51 4.18 4.20
N PHE A 117 0.78 5.16 4.73
CA PHE A 117 -0.65 5.05 4.97
C PHE A 117 -1.41 4.81 3.67
N ARG A 118 -1.14 5.62 2.62
CA ARG A 118 -1.78 5.46 1.30
C ARG A 118 -1.48 4.10 0.67
N MET A 119 -0.25 3.63 0.78
CA MET A 119 0.16 2.33 0.26
C MET A 119 -0.64 1.19 0.90
N ILE A 120 -0.74 1.16 2.23
CA ILE A 120 -1.47 0.12 2.96
C ILE A 120 -2.99 0.27 2.77
N SER A 121 -3.53 1.47 2.97
CA SER A 121 -4.97 1.71 2.88
C SER A 121 -5.54 1.45 1.48
N SER A 122 -4.84 1.86 0.41
CA SER A 122 -5.30 1.60 -0.97
C SER A 122 -5.39 0.10 -1.26
N ALA A 123 -4.44 -0.71 -0.79
CA ALA A 123 -4.48 -2.16 -0.91
C ALA A 123 -5.67 -2.77 -0.14
N LEU A 124 -5.94 -2.29 1.07
CA LEU A 124 -7.08 -2.75 1.88
C LEU A 124 -8.43 -2.32 1.28
N ILE A 125 -8.51 -1.12 0.71
CA ILE A 125 -9.72 -0.61 0.02
C ILE A 125 -10.01 -1.43 -1.23
N ARG A 126 -9.00 -1.70 -2.09
CA ARG A 126 -9.17 -2.53 -3.29
C ARG A 126 -9.68 -3.94 -2.95
N ARG A 127 -9.28 -4.47 -1.80
CA ARG A 127 -9.72 -5.78 -1.28
C ARG A 127 -11.04 -5.73 -0.51
N GLY A 128 -11.66 -4.55 -0.39
CA GLY A 128 -12.93 -4.36 0.33
C GLY A 128 -12.83 -4.56 1.85
N LEU A 129 -11.63 -4.51 2.43
CA LEU A 129 -11.42 -4.71 3.87
C LEU A 129 -11.61 -3.43 4.68
N VAL A 130 -11.46 -2.26 4.05
CA VAL A 130 -11.66 -0.95 4.65
C VAL A 130 -12.39 -0.07 3.65
N SER A 131 -13.35 0.73 4.11
CA SER A 131 -14.01 1.73 3.26
C SER A 131 -13.14 2.99 3.13
N ASP A 132 -13.30 3.76 2.04
CA ASP A 132 -12.55 5.00 1.84
C ASP A 132 -12.73 5.99 3.01
N SER A 133 -13.97 6.22 3.42
CA SER A 133 -14.28 7.05 4.60
C SER A 133 -13.76 6.46 5.92
N GLY A 134 -13.62 5.14 6.01
CA GLY A 134 -13.00 4.47 7.15
C GLY A 134 -11.49 4.76 7.19
N ALA A 135 -10.81 4.61 6.05
CA ALA A 135 -9.38 4.90 5.92
C ALA A 135 -9.07 6.37 6.23
N GLN A 136 -9.89 7.31 5.73
CA GLN A 136 -9.72 8.74 6.03
C GLN A 136 -9.83 9.03 7.54
N ARG A 137 -10.81 8.44 8.23
CA ARG A 137 -10.92 8.57 9.70
C ARG A 137 -9.72 7.96 10.42
N THR A 138 -9.25 6.79 9.98
CA THR A 138 -8.07 6.13 10.53
C THR A 138 -6.80 6.95 10.32
N TYR A 139 -6.69 7.69 9.21
CA TYR A 139 -5.54 8.56 8.94
C TYR A 139 -5.37 9.65 10.01
N LEU A 140 -6.48 10.24 10.47
CA LEU A 140 -6.49 11.27 11.50
C LEU A 140 -6.04 10.75 12.88
N GLN A 141 -6.21 9.46 13.16
CA GLN A 141 -5.87 8.87 14.47
C GLN A 141 -4.36 8.88 14.77
N ALA A 142 -3.50 9.07 13.77
CA ALA A 142 -2.05 9.10 13.97
C ALA A 142 -1.53 10.45 14.49
N PHE A 143 -2.36 11.49 14.48
CA PHE A 143 -1.95 12.82 14.90
C PHE A 143 -2.29 13.04 16.38
N GLN A 144 -1.42 13.74 17.10
CA GLN A 144 -1.64 14.06 18.51
C GLN A 144 -2.76 15.09 18.68
N PRO A 145 -3.52 15.07 19.79
CA PRO A 145 -4.71 15.93 19.96
C PRO A 145 -4.46 17.42 19.76
N SER A 146 -3.33 17.95 20.24
CA SER A 146 -2.96 19.36 20.10
C SER A 146 -2.67 19.76 18.65
N PHE A 147 -2.11 18.86 17.86
CA PHE A 147 -1.81 19.08 16.46
C PHE A 147 -3.05 18.86 15.59
N LEU A 148 -3.89 17.87 15.92
CA LEU A 148 -5.20 17.67 15.29
C LEU A 148 -6.10 18.89 15.41
N ALA A 149 -6.13 19.54 16.58
CA ALA A 149 -6.92 20.77 16.76
C ALA A 149 -6.46 21.90 15.82
N GLN A 150 -5.16 22.02 15.58
CA GLN A 150 -4.61 23.01 14.63
C GLN A 150 -4.96 22.66 13.18
N ILE A 151 -4.87 21.38 12.81
CA ILE A 151 -5.28 20.89 11.50
C ILE A 151 -6.77 21.19 11.27
N ALA A 152 -7.64 20.83 12.21
CA ALA A 152 -9.08 21.08 12.13
C ALA A 152 -9.40 22.57 11.96
N PHE A 153 -8.73 23.45 12.73
CA PHE A 153 -8.88 24.89 12.59
C PHE A 153 -8.45 25.38 11.19
N ARG A 154 -7.31 24.88 10.67
CA ARG A 154 -6.82 25.24 9.34
C ARG A 154 -7.78 24.78 8.23
N LEU A 155 -8.35 23.58 8.37
CA LEU A 155 -9.34 23.04 7.44
C LEU A 155 -10.62 23.88 7.43
N GLN A 156 -11.09 24.33 8.59
CA GLN A 156 -12.26 25.20 8.70
C GLN A 156 -12.05 26.55 7.98
N ILE A 157 -10.84 27.12 8.06
CA ILE A 157 -10.49 28.36 7.33
C ILE A 157 -10.50 28.11 5.81
N ARG A 158 -9.98 26.96 5.36
CA ARG A 158 -9.87 26.64 3.92
C ARG A 158 -11.21 26.25 3.30
N HIS A 159 -12.08 25.62 4.09
CA HIS A 159 -13.37 25.09 3.65
C HIS A 159 -14.51 25.55 4.58
N PRO A 160 -14.84 26.85 4.61
CA PRO A 160 -15.83 27.39 5.55
C PRO A 160 -17.26 26.89 5.29
N GLU A 161 -17.56 26.45 4.06
CA GLU A 161 -18.88 25.91 3.67
C GLU A 161 -19.02 24.38 3.89
N ARG A 162 -18.02 23.73 4.51
CA ARG A 162 -18.02 22.28 4.74
C ARG A 162 -19.08 21.89 5.79
N ALA A 163 -19.79 20.79 5.52
CA ALA A 163 -20.73 20.21 6.47
C ALA A 163 -19.99 19.69 7.73
N PRO A 164 -20.57 19.81 8.94
CA PRO A 164 -19.91 19.40 10.19
C PRO A 164 -19.47 17.93 10.24
N ASP A 165 -20.18 17.05 9.53
CA ASP A 165 -19.95 15.60 9.53
C ASP A 165 -19.14 15.11 8.30
N ALA A 166 -18.68 16.01 7.44
CA ALA A 166 -17.91 15.64 6.27
C ALA A 166 -16.55 15.06 6.68
N VAL A 167 -16.18 13.93 6.09
CA VAL A 167 -14.87 13.30 6.34
C VAL A 167 -13.79 14.09 5.59
N ASP A 168 -12.72 14.44 6.30
CA ASP A 168 -11.60 15.15 5.69
C ASP A 168 -10.79 14.22 4.78
N SER A 169 -10.51 14.69 3.57
CA SER A 169 -9.66 13.95 2.64
C SER A 169 -8.22 13.91 3.15
N ILE A 170 -7.50 12.84 2.84
CA ILE A 170 -6.08 12.71 3.22
C ILE A 170 -5.25 13.86 2.62
N ASP A 171 -5.59 14.34 1.42
CA ASP A 171 -4.91 15.46 0.77
C ASP A 171 -5.14 16.79 1.52
N ASP A 172 -6.38 17.09 1.91
CA ASP A 172 -6.68 18.32 2.66
C ASP A 172 -5.96 18.34 4.01
N VAL A 173 -5.97 17.21 4.72
CA VAL A 173 -5.29 17.03 6.01
C VAL A 173 -3.78 17.17 5.84
N PHE A 174 -3.22 16.57 4.78
CA PHE A 174 -1.79 16.67 4.48
C PHE A 174 -1.37 18.12 4.24
N ASP A 175 -2.08 18.84 3.36
CA ASP A 175 -1.80 20.25 3.07
C ASP A 175 -1.90 21.14 4.31
N ALA A 176 -2.91 20.91 5.15
CA ALA A 176 -3.11 21.64 6.40
C ALA A 176 -1.95 21.38 7.38
N ALA A 177 -1.58 20.12 7.58
CA ALA A 177 -0.46 19.73 8.44
C ALA A 177 0.88 20.27 7.93
N GLU A 178 1.13 20.21 6.62
CA GLU A 178 2.32 20.78 5.99
C GLU A 178 2.43 22.28 6.25
N TRP A 179 1.33 23.02 6.09
CA TRP A 179 1.32 24.45 6.36
C TRP A 179 1.69 24.77 7.81
N ILE A 180 1.12 24.05 8.78
CA ILE A 180 1.39 24.26 10.21
C ILE A 180 2.86 23.96 10.55
N ILE A 181 3.41 22.88 10.00
CA ILE A 181 4.82 22.52 10.23
C ILE A 181 5.74 23.61 9.67
N ARG A 182 5.45 24.12 8.47
CA ARG A 182 6.20 25.21 7.85
C ARG A 182 6.06 26.53 8.61
N SER A 183 4.87 26.84 9.15
CA SER A 183 4.69 28.07 9.94
C SER A 183 5.46 28.02 11.25
N ASN A 184 5.49 26.85 11.89
CA ASN A 184 6.23 26.66 13.15
C ASN A 184 7.75 26.73 12.96
N SER A 185 8.28 26.37 11.79
CA SER A 185 9.71 26.52 11.48
C SER A 185 10.13 27.96 11.16
N HIS A 186 9.17 28.87 10.90
CA HIS A 186 9.42 30.27 10.56
C HIS A 186 9.11 31.23 11.72
N SER A 187 8.69 30.72 12.89
CA SER A 187 8.48 31.55 14.07
C SER A 187 9.82 31.73 14.81
N PRO A 188 10.32 32.98 14.99
CA PRO A 188 11.59 33.29 15.64
C PRO A 188 11.58 33.05 17.15
#